data_AF-A0A0C7QLH0-F1
#
_entry.id   AF-A0A0C7QLH0-F1
#
_cell.length_a   1.000
_cell.length_b   1.000
_cell.length_c   1.000
_cell.angle_alpha   90.00
_cell.angle_beta   90.00
_cell.angle_gamma   90.00
#
_symmetry.space_group_name_H-M   'P 1'
#
loop_
_entity.id
_entity.type
_entity.pdbx_description
1 polymer ?
#
loop_
_entity_poly.entity_id
_entity_poly.type
_entity_poly.pdbx_seq_one_letter_code
_entity_poly.pdbx_strand_id
1 'polypeptide(L)'
;MNSTNISNKLNLFNTLFKLIFVAFWIIFWFIGVILTDNKFNQLSTALFISYSSICIIYIIAYLVYMKITKIYEDKIEIYYKLITILSFVFSSYSYYILPLSMFWFLIKLAVLFFYMYISILKVYKYKMEEGVVGIIGAALMIFMFVRY
;
A
#
# COMPACT_ATOMS: atom_id res chain seq x y z
N MET A 1 24.19 -15.77 -13.51
CA MET A 1 23.86 -14.97 -12.32
C MET A 1 23.68 -15.96 -11.16
N ASN A 2 24.49 -15.89 -10.10
CA ASN A 2 24.45 -16.88 -9.00
C ASN A 2 23.08 -16.87 -8.29
N SER A 3 22.55 -18.05 -7.98
CA SER A 3 21.27 -18.26 -7.26
C SER A 3 21.20 -17.50 -5.94
N THR A 4 22.32 -17.34 -5.24
CA THR A 4 22.44 -16.57 -3.99
C THR A 4 22.17 -15.07 -4.18
N ASN A 5 22.63 -14.46 -5.27
CA ASN A 5 22.39 -13.05 -5.56
C ASN A 5 20.93 -12.77 -5.94
N ILE A 6 20.24 -13.76 -6.51
CA ILE A 6 18.82 -13.68 -6.85
C ILE A 6 17.98 -13.68 -5.58
N SER A 7 18.22 -14.65 -4.69
CA SER A 7 17.54 -14.75 -3.38
C SER A 7 17.71 -13.47 -2.55
N ASN A 8 18.91 -12.90 -2.51
CA ASN A 8 19.18 -11.67 -1.76
C ASN A 8 18.42 -10.46 -2.30
N LYS A 9 18.29 -10.32 -3.62
CA LYS A 9 17.57 -9.19 -4.23
C LYS A 9 16.06 -9.28 -4.05
N LEU A 10 15.49 -10.49 -4.15
CA LEU A 10 14.08 -10.71 -3.84
C LEU A 10 13.78 -10.37 -2.37
N ASN A 11 14.66 -10.79 -1.47
CA ASN A 11 14.54 -10.49 -0.05
C ASN A 11 14.63 -8.98 0.24
N LEU A 12 15.42 -8.24 -0.55
CA LEU A 12 15.49 -6.78 -0.48
C LEU A 12 14.16 -6.13 -0.89
N PHE A 13 13.54 -6.54 -2.01
CA PHE A 13 12.22 -6.01 -2.41
C PHE A 13 11.12 -6.33 -1.39
N ASN A 14 11.18 -7.50 -0.74
CA ASN A 14 10.30 -7.86 0.37
C ASN A 14 10.49 -6.95 1.58
N THR A 15 11.74 -6.66 1.94
CA THR A 15 12.06 -5.78 3.07
C THR A 15 11.61 -4.35 2.78
N LEU A 16 11.87 -3.84 1.58
CA LEU A 16 11.41 -2.53 1.14
C LEU A 16 9.88 -2.42 1.16
N PHE A 17 9.17 -3.46 0.72
CA PHE A 17 7.70 -3.48 0.80
C PHE A 17 7.21 -3.38 2.24
N LYS A 18 7.80 -4.14 3.17
CA LYS A 18 7.44 -4.10 4.59
C LYS A 18 7.70 -2.72 5.21
N LEU A 19 8.80 -2.07 4.83
CA LEU A 19 9.11 -0.70 5.25
C LEU A 19 8.09 0.31 4.71
N ILE A 20 7.75 0.24 3.42
CA ILE A 20 6.71 1.09 2.83
C ILE A 20 5.37 0.87 3.53
N PHE A 21 5.03 -0.38 3.81
CA PHE A 21 3.81 -0.74 4.52
C PHE A 21 3.72 -0.11 5.91
N VAL A 22 4.79 -0.25 6.71
CA VAL A 22 4.82 0.33 8.06
C VAL A 22 4.85 1.86 8.00
N ALA A 23 5.61 2.44 7.07
CA ALA A 23 5.69 3.89 6.87
C ALA A 23 4.31 4.51 6.57
N PHE A 24 3.47 3.83 5.79
CA PHE A 24 2.09 4.27 5.56
C PHE A 24 1.35 4.48 6.87
N TRP A 25 1.35 3.47 7.75
CA TRP A 25 0.62 3.54 9.01
C TRP A 25 1.17 4.60 9.94
N ILE A 26 2.50 4.77 10.01
CA ILE A 26 3.13 5.83 10.80
C ILE A 26 2.68 7.20 10.30
N ILE A 27 2.78 7.46 8.99
CA ILE A 27 2.38 8.74 8.39
C ILE A 27 0.88 8.99 8.60
N PHE A 28 0.07 7.97 8.34
CA PHE A 28 -1.37 8.04 8.43
C PHE A 28 -1.86 8.31 9.86
N TRP A 29 -1.30 7.65 10.87
CA TRP A 29 -1.60 7.91 12.27
C TRP A 29 -1.08 9.27 12.74
N PHE A 30 0.16 9.62 12.38
CA PHE A 30 0.76 10.90 12.75
C PHE A 30 -0.12 12.06 12.26
N ILE A 31 -0.59 11.97 11.02
CA ILE A 31 -1.42 13.01 10.46
C ILE A 31 -2.86 12.94 11.01
N GLY A 32 -3.46 11.75 11.08
CA GLY A 32 -4.86 11.56 11.48
C GLY A 32 -5.15 11.79 12.97
N VAL A 33 -4.13 11.69 13.85
CA VAL A 33 -4.29 11.86 15.31
C VAL A 33 -3.63 13.13 15.84
N ILE A 34 -2.45 13.51 15.32
CA ILE A 34 -1.63 14.59 15.92
C ILE A 34 -1.80 15.91 15.17
N LEU A 35 -2.00 15.87 13.85
CA LEU A 35 -2.03 17.06 12.98
C LEU A 35 -3.43 17.42 12.46
N THR A 36 -4.49 17.09 13.20
CA THR A 36 -5.89 17.39 12.84
C THR A 36 -6.21 18.89 12.73
N ASP A 37 -5.30 19.76 13.15
CA ASP A 37 -5.47 21.21 13.08
C ASP A 37 -5.05 21.76 11.70
N ASN A 38 -5.85 22.65 11.11
CA ASN A 38 -5.71 23.16 9.74
C ASN A 38 -4.34 23.81 9.45
N LYS A 39 -3.61 24.21 10.49
CA LYS A 39 -2.25 24.80 10.41
C LYS A 39 -1.21 23.87 9.77
N PHE A 40 -1.40 22.55 9.82
CA PHE A 40 -0.43 21.57 9.32
C PHE A 40 -0.83 20.92 7.99
N ASN A 41 -1.81 21.50 7.29
CA ASN A 41 -2.32 20.94 6.03
C ASN A 41 -1.25 20.86 4.93
N GLN A 42 -0.36 21.86 4.84
CA GLN A 42 0.75 21.85 3.88
C GLN A 42 1.78 20.74 4.16
N LEU A 43 2.16 20.55 5.43
CA LEU A 43 3.10 19.50 5.83
C LEU A 43 2.51 18.11 5.58
N SER A 44 1.25 17.91 5.96
CA SER A 44 0.52 16.66 5.74
C SER A 44 0.44 16.32 4.25
N THR A 45 0.11 17.31 3.43
CA THR A 45 0.07 17.17 1.96
C THR A 45 1.44 16.77 1.39
N ALA A 46 2.53 17.42 1.84
CA ALA A 46 3.88 17.10 1.39
C ALA A 46 4.33 15.69 1.80
N LEU A 47 3.97 15.23 3.00
CA LEU A 47 4.25 13.86 3.47
C LEU A 47 3.51 12.81 2.61
N PHE A 48 2.24 13.04 2.29
CA PHE A 48 1.50 12.11 1.44
C PHE A 48 1.98 12.09 -0.02
N ILE A 49 2.35 13.25 -0.57
CA ILE A 49 2.93 13.32 -1.93
C ILE A 49 4.27 12.60 -1.98
N SER A 50 5.15 12.83 -1.01
CA SER A 50 6.46 12.17 -0.96
C SER A 50 6.31 10.65 -0.78
N TYR A 51 5.43 10.21 0.13
CA TYR A 51 5.11 8.80 0.32
C TYR A 51 4.56 8.15 -0.97
N SER A 52 3.60 8.80 -1.64
CA SER A 52 3.01 8.31 -2.89
C SER A 52 4.05 8.21 -4.01
N SER A 53 4.99 9.15 -4.07
CA SER A 53 6.09 9.13 -5.04
C SER A 53 7.02 7.93 -4.81
N ILE A 54 7.38 7.65 -3.56
CA ILE A 54 8.20 6.48 -3.19
C ILE A 54 7.48 5.18 -3.58
N CYS A 55 6.17 5.09 -3.33
CA CYS A 55 5.34 3.95 -3.72
C CYS A 55 5.36 3.68 -5.23
N ILE A 56 5.23 4.73 -6.04
CA ILE A 56 5.26 4.63 -7.51
C ILE A 56 6.65 4.17 -7.98
N ILE A 57 7.72 4.77 -7.42
CA ILE A 57 9.11 4.37 -7.73
C ILE A 57 9.33 2.89 -7.40
N TYR A 58 8.84 2.43 -6.23
CA TYR A 58 8.93 1.03 -5.84
C TYR A 58 8.24 0.10 -6.84
N ILE A 59 6.99 0.40 -7.23
CA ILE A 59 6.24 -0.43 -8.20
C ILE A 59 7.01 -0.52 -9.53
N ILE A 60 7.48 0.61 -10.05
CA ILE A 60 8.22 0.64 -11.32
C ILE A 60 9.49 -0.19 -11.21
N ALA A 61 10.31 0.03 -10.17
CA ALA A 61 11.55 -0.70 -9.95
C ALA A 61 11.31 -2.22 -9.81
N TYR A 62 10.27 -2.60 -9.07
CA TYR A 62 9.88 -4.00 -8.86
C TYR A 62 9.43 -4.69 -10.15
N LEU A 63 8.59 -4.04 -10.97
CA LEU A 63 8.14 -4.57 -12.26
C LEU A 63 9.29 -4.67 -13.27
N VAL A 64 10.16 -3.65 -13.34
CA VAL A 64 11.35 -3.64 -14.21
C VAL A 64 12.30 -4.76 -13.81
N TYR A 65 12.54 -4.96 -12.52
CA TYR A 65 13.38 -6.04 -12.01
C TYR A 65 12.86 -7.41 -12.45
N MET A 66 11.57 -7.70 -12.25
CA MET A 66 10.97 -8.97 -12.68
C MET A 66 11.05 -9.17 -14.19
N LYS A 67 10.86 -8.11 -14.99
CA LYS A 67 10.97 -8.18 -16.46
C LYS A 67 12.39 -8.46 -16.94
N ILE A 68 13.40 -7.81 -16.36
CA ILE A 68 14.80 -7.97 -16.75
C ILE A 68 15.34 -9.34 -16.32
N THR A 69 15.03 -9.76 -15.09
CA THR A 69 15.59 -10.99 -14.53
C THR A 69 14.81 -12.24 -14.90
N LYS A 70 13.56 -12.10 -15.38
CA LYS A 70 12.60 -13.20 -15.62
C LYS A 70 12.36 -14.06 -14.36
N ILE A 71 12.61 -13.50 -13.18
CA ILE A 71 12.37 -14.15 -11.90
C ILE A 71 11.09 -13.57 -11.35
N TYR A 72 10.11 -14.45 -11.14
CA TYR A 72 8.77 -14.07 -10.70
C TYR A 72 8.53 -14.66 -9.32
N GLU A 73 8.02 -13.82 -8.42
CA GLU A 73 7.40 -14.30 -7.18
C GLU A 73 6.08 -15.01 -7.49
N ASP A 74 5.53 -15.66 -6.47
CA ASP A 74 4.18 -16.20 -6.57
C ASP A 74 3.19 -15.10 -6.95
N LYS A 75 2.30 -15.42 -7.89
CA LYS A 75 1.34 -14.44 -8.43
C LYS A 75 0.55 -13.75 -7.32
N ILE A 76 0.21 -14.48 -6.26
CA ILE A 76 -0.52 -13.92 -5.11
C ILE A 76 0.28 -12.85 -4.37
N GLU A 77 1.60 -13.01 -4.24
CA GLU A 77 2.46 -12.01 -3.59
C GLU A 77 2.57 -10.75 -4.43
N ILE A 78 2.74 -10.90 -5.75
CA ILE A 78 2.76 -9.78 -6.69
C ILE A 78 1.44 -9.01 -6.61
N TYR A 79 0.30 -9.70 -6.73
CA TYR A 79 -1.01 -9.05 -6.65
C TYR A 79 -1.24 -8.38 -5.30
N TYR A 80 -0.86 -9.04 -4.20
CA TYR A 80 -0.97 -8.49 -2.86
C TYR A 80 -0.16 -7.20 -2.72
N LYS A 81 1.11 -7.18 -3.13
CA LYS A 81 1.96 -5.98 -3.03
C LYS A 81 1.39 -4.83 -3.88
N LEU A 82 1.00 -5.11 -5.12
CA LEU A 82 0.46 -4.11 -6.02
C LEU A 82 -0.84 -3.50 -5.46
N ILE A 83 -1.82 -4.33 -5.09
CA ILE A 83 -3.12 -3.84 -4.60
C ILE A 83 -2.99 -3.12 -3.25
N THR A 84 -2.04 -3.55 -2.39
CA THR A 84 -1.75 -2.86 -1.12
C THR A 84 -1.24 -1.45 -1.38
N ILE A 85 -0.23 -1.30 -2.25
CA ILE A 85 0.36 0.01 -2.55
C ILE A 85 -0.66 0.90 -3.26
N LEU A 86 -1.41 0.36 -4.23
CA LEU A 86 -2.51 1.07 -4.88
C LEU A 86 -3.51 1.59 -3.85
N SER A 87 -3.93 0.76 -2.89
CA SER A 87 -4.85 1.16 -1.84
C SER A 87 -4.30 2.29 -0.98
N PHE A 88 -3.01 2.25 -0.64
CA PHE A 88 -2.37 3.31 0.14
C PHE A 88 -2.27 4.62 -0.63
N VAL A 89 -1.89 4.57 -1.90
CA VAL A 89 -1.81 5.75 -2.76
C VAL A 89 -3.21 6.38 -2.92
N PHE A 90 -4.22 5.61 -3.31
CA PHE A 90 -5.59 6.11 -3.47
C PHE A 90 -6.17 6.63 -2.15
N SER A 91 -5.87 5.97 -1.02
CA SER A 91 -6.31 6.43 0.30
C SER A 91 -5.67 7.76 0.68
N SER A 92 -4.38 7.95 0.38
CA SER A 92 -3.66 9.20 0.60
C SER A 92 -4.24 10.36 -0.22
N TYR A 93 -4.51 10.13 -1.51
CA TYR A 93 -5.08 11.15 -2.41
C TYR A 93 -6.50 11.58 -1.99
N SER A 94 -7.34 10.61 -1.63
CA SER A 94 -8.73 10.87 -1.23
C SER A 94 -8.84 11.69 0.06
N TYR A 95 -7.91 11.52 1.00
CA TYR A 95 -7.99 12.19 2.30
C TYR A 95 -7.64 13.69 2.22
N TYR A 96 -6.75 14.09 1.30
CA TYR A 96 -6.21 15.46 1.26
C TYR A 96 -6.51 16.24 -0.01
N ILE A 97 -6.58 15.57 -1.17
CA ILE A 97 -6.55 16.27 -2.46
C ILE A 97 -7.96 16.37 -3.07
N LEU A 98 -8.83 15.37 -2.86
CA LEU A 98 -10.17 15.31 -3.48
C LEU A 98 -11.26 14.75 -2.54
N PRO A 99 -11.43 15.28 -1.30
CA PRO A 99 -12.38 14.72 -0.34
C PRO A 99 -13.86 14.76 -0.80
N LEU A 100 -14.20 15.65 -1.74
CA LEU A 100 -15.60 15.97 -2.10
C LEU A 100 -16.13 15.27 -3.36
N SER A 101 -15.30 14.51 -4.09
CA SER A 101 -15.75 13.87 -5.32
C SER A 101 -16.24 12.44 -5.07
N MET A 102 -17.54 12.22 -5.25
CA MET A 102 -18.19 10.89 -5.15
C MET A 102 -17.54 9.84 -6.08
N PHE A 103 -17.02 10.27 -7.23
CA PHE A 103 -16.32 9.39 -8.16
C PHE A 103 -15.03 8.82 -7.56
N TRP A 104 -14.17 9.69 -7.02
CA TRP A 104 -12.91 9.28 -6.40
C TRP A 104 -13.13 8.45 -5.13
N PHE A 105 -14.19 8.77 -4.39
CA PHE A 105 -14.69 7.98 -3.27
C PHE A 105 -15.00 6.53 -3.67
N LEU A 106 -15.79 6.34 -4.74
CA LEU A 106 -16.16 5.00 -5.21
C LEU A 106 -14.97 4.19 -5.71
N ILE A 107 -14.03 4.83 -6.42
CA ILE A 107 -12.80 4.16 -6.88
C ILE A 107 -11.98 3.68 -5.68
N LYS A 108 -11.75 4.53 -4.68
CA LYS A 108 -11.02 4.15 -3.47
C LYS A 108 -11.68 2.98 -2.76
N LEU A 109 -13.00 3.03 -2.57
CA LEU A 109 -13.75 1.98 -1.91
C LEU A 109 -13.62 0.65 -2.66
N ALA A 110 -13.74 0.67 -4.00
CA ALA A 110 -13.53 -0.51 -4.83
C ALA A 110 -12.11 -1.08 -4.68
N VAL A 111 -11.08 -0.22 -4.72
CA VAL A 111 -9.68 -0.62 -4.53
C VAL A 111 -9.45 -1.23 -3.14
N LEU A 112 -10.05 -0.67 -2.08
CA LEU A 112 -9.98 -1.22 -0.73
C LEU A 112 -10.67 -2.59 -0.61
N PHE A 113 -11.82 -2.79 -1.27
CA PHE A 113 -12.46 -4.10 -1.32
C PHE A 113 -11.62 -5.13 -2.09
N PHE A 114 -10.99 -4.73 -3.21
CA PHE A 114 -10.04 -5.60 -3.89
C PHE A 114 -8.85 -5.95 -3.01
N TYR A 115 -8.31 -4.99 -2.26
CA TYR A 115 -7.23 -5.25 -1.33
C TYR A 115 -7.65 -6.22 -0.22
N MET A 116 -8.81 -6.00 0.38
CA MET A 116 -9.37 -6.91 1.39
C MET A 116 -9.56 -8.32 0.81
N TYR A 117 -10.13 -8.43 -0.39
CA TYR A 117 -10.35 -9.70 -1.07
C TYR A 117 -9.04 -10.47 -1.35
N ILE A 118 -8.02 -9.80 -1.90
CA ILE A 118 -6.71 -10.41 -2.16
C ILE A 118 -6.04 -10.83 -0.84
N SER A 119 -6.17 -10.02 0.22
CA SER A 119 -5.65 -10.35 1.55
C SER A 119 -6.33 -11.60 2.13
N ILE A 120 -7.66 -11.70 2.01
CA ILE A 120 -8.45 -12.89 2.38
C ILE A 120 -7.96 -14.11 1.59
N LEU A 121 -7.84 -14.01 0.27
CA LEU A 121 -7.33 -15.10 -0.56
C LEU A 121 -5.93 -15.56 -0.12
N LYS A 122 -5.02 -14.61 0.18
CA LYS A 122 -3.66 -14.88 0.63
C LYS A 122 -3.64 -15.67 1.95
N VAL A 123 -4.55 -15.39 2.88
CA VAL A 123 -4.69 -16.18 4.13
C VAL A 123 -5.33 -17.53 3.85
N TYR A 124 -6.54 -17.56 3.30
CA TYR A 124 -7.34 -18.80 3.27
C TYR A 124 -6.84 -19.81 2.25
N LYS A 125 -6.44 -19.36 1.05
CA LYS A 125 -6.01 -20.26 -0.03
C LYS A 125 -4.51 -20.56 0.02
N TYR A 126 -3.70 -19.54 0.32
CA TYR A 126 -2.24 -19.64 0.27
C TYR A 126 -1.59 -19.82 1.65
N LYS A 127 -2.37 -19.76 2.75
CA LYS A 127 -1.89 -19.97 4.13
C LYS A 127 -0.73 -19.05 4.53
N MET A 128 -0.70 -17.83 3.97
CA MET A 128 0.33 -16.84 4.24
C MET A 128 -0.18 -15.82 5.27
N GLU A 129 0.44 -15.79 6.45
CA GLU A 129 0.00 -14.97 7.61
C GLU A 129 0.01 -13.46 7.34
N GLU A 130 0.89 -12.99 6.45
CA GLU A 130 0.96 -11.58 6.04
C GLU A 130 -0.38 -11.07 5.49
N GLY A 131 -1.21 -11.96 4.94
CA GLY A 131 -2.55 -11.60 4.49
C GLY A 131 -3.46 -11.15 5.66
N VAL A 132 -3.26 -11.65 6.88
CA VAL A 132 -4.04 -11.23 8.07
C VAL A 132 -3.80 -9.76 8.37
N VAL A 133 -2.55 -9.33 8.29
CA VAL A 133 -2.17 -7.91 8.45
C VAL A 133 -2.85 -7.06 7.39
N GLY A 134 -2.95 -7.56 6.15
CA GLY A 134 -3.65 -6.88 5.08
C GLY A 134 -5.17 -6.78 5.30
N ILE A 135 -5.81 -7.82 5.84
CA ILE A 135 -7.23 -7.81 6.20
C ILE A 135 -7.49 -6.74 7.27
N ILE A 136 -6.70 -6.74 8.34
CA ILE A 136 -6.81 -5.76 9.44
C ILE A 136 -6.60 -4.35 8.89
N GLY A 137 -5.58 -4.16 8.05
CA GLY A 137 -5.28 -2.87 7.44
C GLY A 137 -6.40 -2.35 6.54
N ALA A 138 -6.98 -3.22 5.70
CA ALA A 138 -8.12 -2.86 4.86
C ALA A 138 -9.35 -2.50 5.70
N ALA A 139 -9.67 -3.31 6.72
CA ALA A 139 -10.79 -3.06 7.62
C ALA A 139 -10.64 -1.74 8.37
N LEU A 140 -9.44 -1.42 8.87
CA LEU A 140 -9.14 -0.13 9.52
C LEU A 140 -9.33 1.06 8.57
N MET A 141 -8.82 0.97 7.34
CA MET A 141 -8.99 2.04 6.35
C MET A 141 -10.47 2.24 5.98
N ILE A 142 -11.25 1.17 5.88
CA ILE A 142 -12.70 1.22 5.64
C ILE A 142 -13.42 1.82 6.86
N PHE A 143 -13.08 1.41 8.08
CA PHE A 143 -13.70 1.94 9.29
C PHE A 143 -13.45 3.44 9.46
N MET A 144 -12.20 3.87 9.29
CA MET A 144 -11.86 5.30 9.40
C MET A 144 -12.54 6.13 8.32
N PHE A 145 -12.81 5.52 7.17
CA PHE A 145 -13.57 6.15 6.11
C PHE A 145 -15.07 6.31 6.40
N VAL A 146 -15.68 5.48 7.25
CA VAL A 146 -17.08 5.68 7.69
C VAL A 146 -17.18 6.79 8.74
N ARG A 147 -16.07 7.11 9.43
CA ARG A 147 -16.04 8.09 10.51
C ARG A 147 -15.90 9.54 10.03
N TYR A 148 -15.28 9.77 8.87
CA TYR A 148 -15.05 11.09 8.27
C TYR A 148 -15.93 11.28 7.04
#